data_AF-G0TZ86-F1
#
_entry.id   AF-G0TZ86-F1
#
_cell.length_a   1.000
_cell.length_b   1.000
_cell.length_c   1.000
_cell.angle_alpha   90.00
_cell.angle_beta   90.00
_cell.angle_gamma   90.00
#
_symmetry.space_group_name_H-M   'P 1'
#
loop_
_entity.id
_entity.type
_entity.pdbx_description
1 polymer ?
#
loop_
_entity_poly.entity_id
_entity_poly.type
_entity_poly.pdbx_seq_one_letter_code
_entity_poly.pdbx_strand_id
1 'polypeptide(L)'
;MCAFKNPVLERVAKYVTLVLTMTFQARGAFNLQNTVWPVVIFLCLPVGVCAYRVQLPNVCPLSMAKAAGCMGVGLIFFYLGLNENEDPARILHSLWHLFCGAGSYYMWSSLRHEGVTTAEWKWRS
;
A
#
# COMPACT_ATOMS: atom_id res chain seq x y z
N MET A 1 6.68 1.36 -1.46
CA MET A 1 6.81 2.71 -0.89
C MET A 1 8.10 3.35 -1.38
N CYS A 2 8.03 4.63 -1.72
CA CYS A 2 9.14 5.38 -2.27
C CYS A 2 10.00 5.91 -1.12
N ALA A 3 11.14 5.29 -0.84
CA ALA A 3 12.07 5.70 0.22
C ALA A 3 12.79 7.02 -0.15
N PHE A 4 12.02 8.10 -0.30
CA PHE A 4 12.56 9.42 -0.62
C PHE A 4 13.36 9.96 0.58
N LYS A 5 14.45 10.69 0.32
CA LYS A 5 15.24 11.32 1.40
C LYS A 5 14.51 12.53 1.99
N ASN A 6 13.72 13.22 1.16
CA ASN A 6 12.97 14.39 1.58
C ASN A 6 11.64 13.93 2.19
N PRO A 7 11.40 14.15 3.49
CA PRO A 7 10.20 13.68 4.19
C PRO A 7 8.92 14.37 3.71
N VAL A 8 9.02 15.60 3.17
CA VAL A 8 7.89 16.30 2.56
C VAL A 8 7.51 15.63 1.25
N LEU A 9 8.49 15.36 0.38
CA LEU A 9 8.24 14.66 -0.89
C LEU A 9 7.68 13.26 -0.66
N GLU A 10 8.19 12.55 0.34
CA GLU A 10 7.68 11.23 0.73
C GLU A 10 6.21 11.32 1.14
N ARG A 11 5.87 12.28 2.00
CA ARG A 11 4.50 12.49 2.48
C ARG A 11 3.55 12.93 1.36
N VAL A 12 3.99 13.83 0.50
CA VAL A 12 3.22 14.28 -0.68
C VAL A 12 2.94 13.11 -1.61
N ALA A 13 3.96 12.31 -1.97
CA ALA A 13 3.78 11.14 -2.81
C ALA A 13 2.74 10.18 -2.22
N LYS A 14 2.79 9.93 -0.91
CA LYS A 14 1.81 9.09 -0.20
C LYS A 14 0.38 9.65 -0.29
N TYR A 15 0.18 10.94 0.03
CA TYR A 15 -1.16 11.53 -0.04
C TYR A 15 -1.69 11.61 -1.47
N VAL A 16 -0.84 11.92 -2.44
CA VAL A 16 -1.23 11.89 -3.86
C VAL A 16 -1.69 10.49 -4.24
N THR A 17 -0.95 9.43 -3.86
CA THR A 17 -1.39 8.05 -4.13
C THR A 17 -2.71 7.71 -3.45
N LEU A 18 -2.93 8.17 -2.22
CA LEU A 18 -4.19 7.95 -1.51
C LEU A 18 -5.37 8.64 -2.22
N VAL A 19 -5.23 9.91 -2.58
CA VAL A 19 -6.26 10.69 -3.29
C VAL A 19 -6.57 10.07 -4.66
N LEU A 20 -5.54 9.63 -5.40
CA LEU A 20 -5.70 8.90 -6.66
C LEU A 20 -6.54 7.64 -6.46
N THR A 21 -6.20 6.83 -5.46
CA THR A 21 -6.96 5.61 -5.12
C THR A 21 -8.41 5.94 -4.84
N MET A 22 -8.68 6.92 -3.97
CA MET A 22 -10.04 7.32 -3.63
C MET A 22 -10.81 7.81 -4.85
N THR A 23 -10.16 8.54 -5.76
CA THR A 23 -10.78 9.01 -7.01
C THR A 23 -11.20 7.85 -7.90
N PHE A 24 -10.34 6.85 -8.08
CA PHE A 24 -10.69 5.65 -8.87
C PHE A 24 -11.80 4.84 -8.20
N GLN A 25 -11.72 4.63 -6.88
CA GLN A 25 -12.74 3.89 -6.13
C GLN A 25 -14.10 4.61 -6.14
N ALA A 26 -14.12 5.94 -6.10
CA ALA A 26 -15.34 6.75 -6.20
C ALA A 26 -16.04 6.64 -7.57
N ARG A 27 -15.29 6.36 -8.65
CA ARG A 27 -15.86 6.12 -10.00
C ARG A 27 -16.54 4.75 -10.12
N GLY A 28 -16.35 3.87 -9.14
CA GLY A 28 -16.92 2.53 -9.10
C GLY A 28 -15.89 1.53 -8.64
N ALA A 29 -15.90 1.23 -7.34
CA ALA A 29 -14.98 0.31 -6.68
C ALA A 29 -14.99 -1.11 -7.26
N PHE A 30 -16.14 -1.52 -7.82
CA PHE A 30 -16.38 -2.86 -8.35
C PHE A 30 -15.98 -3.01 -9.83
N ASN A 31 -15.62 -1.91 -10.49
CA ASN A 31 -14.99 -2.02 -11.79
C ASN A 31 -13.53 -2.41 -11.58
N LEU A 32 -13.15 -3.59 -12.10
CA LEU A 32 -11.80 -4.13 -12.00
C LEU A 32 -10.73 -3.10 -12.43
N GLN A 33 -10.99 -2.31 -13.47
CA GLN A 33 -10.05 -1.30 -13.96
C GLN A 33 -9.75 -0.23 -12.89
N ASN A 34 -10.75 0.19 -12.13
CA ASN A 34 -10.60 1.19 -11.07
C ASN A 34 -9.80 0.65 -9.87
N THR A 35 -9.65 -0.66 -9.73
CA THR A 35 -8.79 -1.27 -8.72
C THR A 35 -7.38 -1.55 -9.27
N VAL A 36 -7.28 -2.04 -10.50
CA VAL A 36 -5.99 -2.40 -11.12
C VAL A 36 -5.13 -1.17 -11.39
N TRP A 37 -5.68 -0.08 -11.92
CA TRP A 37 -4.89 1.10 -12.29
C TRP A 37 -4.13 1.72 -11.11
N PRO A 38 -4.76 2.02 -9.95
CA PRO A 38 -4.03 2.49 -8.78
C PRO A 38 -2.93 1.53 -8.33
N VAL A 39 -3.20 0.23 -8.30
CA VAL A 39 -2.23 -0.79 -7.89
C VAL A 39 -1.00 -0.77 -8.79
N VAL A 40 -1.19 -0.74 -10.12
CA VAL A 40 -0.09 -0.67 -11.09
C VAL A 40 0.73 0.61 -10.88
N ILE A 41 0.08 1.77 -10.74
CA ILE A 41 0.77 3.04 -10.50
C ILE A 41 1.63 2.97 -9.22
N PHE A 42 1.10 2.37 -8.15
CA PHE A 42 1.81 2.28 -6.86
C PHE A 42 2.91 1.23 -6.83
N LEU A 43 2.88 0.25 -7.73
CA LEU A 43 3.99 -0.68 -7.95
C LEU A 43 5.11 -0.02 -8.77
N CYS A 44 4.77 0.77 -9.78
CA CYS A 44 5.76 1.47 -10.62
C CYS A 44 6.55 2.52 -9.84
N LEU A 45 5.91 3.24 -8.91
CA LEU A 45 6.52 4.30 -8.11
C LEU A 45 7.79 3.86 -7.32
N PRO A 46 7.75 2.84 -6.45
CA PRO A 46 8.94 2.37 -5.75
C PRO A 46 9.99 1.75 -6.68
N VAL A 47 9.56 1.07 -7.75
CA VAL A 47 10.49 0.53 -8.77
C VAL A 47 11.26 1.66 -9.45
N GLY A 48 10.55 2.72 -9.87
CA GLY A 48 11.17 3.90 -10.48
C GLY A 48 12.14 4.61 -9.52
N VAL A 49 11.82 4.69 -8.23
CA VAL A 49 12.73 5.26 -7.22
C VAL A 49 13.97 4.39 -7.00
N CYS A 50 13.82 3.06 -6.98
CA CYS A 50 14.96 2.15 -6.87
C CYS A 50 15.86 2.23 -8.11
N ALA A 51 15.25 2.26 -9.31
CA ALA A 51 15.98 2.36 -10.58
C ALA A 51 16.74 3.70 -10.70
N TYR A 52 16.10 4.82 -10.33
CA TYR A 52 16.73 6.14 -10.34
C TYR A 52 17.90 6.24 -9.35
N ARG A 53 17.80 5.58 -8.19
CA ARG A 53 18.83 5.62 -7.15
C ARG A 53 19.89 4.54 -7.26
N VAL A 54 19.67 3.52 -8.10
CA VAL A 54 20.51 2.32 -8.21
C VAL A 54 20.79 1.71 -6.83
N GLN A 55 19.81 1.80 -5.92
CA GLN A 55 19.94 1.36 -4.54
C GLN A 55 18.65 0.71 -4.08
N LEU A 56 18.75 -0.51 -3.55
CA LEU A 56 17.63 -1.20 -2.92
C LEU A 56 17.37 -0.62 -1.52
N PRO A 57 16.10 -0.44 -1.14
CA PRO A 57 15.75 0.03 0.19
C PRO A 57 16.16 -1.03 1.23
N ASN A 58 16.74 -0.57 2.34
CA ASN A 58 17.01 -1.45 3.47
C ASN A 58 15.69 -1.76 4.20
N VAL A 59 15.16 -2.96 3.95
CA VAL A 59 13.86 -3.41 4.47
C VAL A 59 14.03 -4.51 5.51
N CYS A 60 13.15 -4.52 6.52
CA CYS A 60 12.99 -5.61 7.47
C CYS A 60 12.33 -6.82 6.78
N PRO A 61 13.01 -7.97 6.61
CA PRO A 61 12.46 -9.12 5.90
C PRO A 61 11.19 -9.67 6.55
N LEU A 62 11.12 -9.67 7.89
CA LEU A 62 9.94 -10.14 8.62
C LEU A 62 8.71 -9.25 8.37
N SER A 63 8.88 -7.93 8.34
CA SER A 63 7.78 -7.01 8.03
C SER A 63 7.34 -7.15 6.56
N MET A 64 8.29 -7.40 5.64
CA MET A 64 7.98 -7.71 4.24
C MET A 64 7.20 -9.01 4.10
N ALA A 65 7.58 -10.07 4.82
CA ALA A 65 6.85 -11.33 4.82
C ALA A 65 5.41 -11.15 5.35
N LYS A 66 5.22 -10.38 6.43
CA LYS A 66 3.90 -10.04 6.95
C LYS A 66 3.07 -9.23 5.94
N ALA A 67 3.68 -8.24 5.29
CA ALA A 67 3.03 -7.44 4.25
C ALA A 67 2.56 -8.32 3.08
N ALA A 68 3.43 -9.20 2.60
CA ALA A 68 3.12 -10.15 1.53
C ALA A 68 2.02 -11.13 1.94
N GLY A 69 2.07 -11.66 3.17
CA GLY A 69 1.05 -12.55 3.72
C GLY A 69 -0.33 -11.86 3.80
N CYS A 70 -0.39 -10.64 4.34
CA CYS A 70 -1.64 -9.87 4.37
C CYS A 70 -2.18 -9.61 2.96
N MET A 71 -1.33 -9.22 2.01
CA MET A 71 -1.77 -8.99 0.63
C MET A 71 -2.24 -10.28 -0.06
N GLY A 72 -1.57 -11.40 0.17
CA GLY A 72 -1.98 -12.70 -0.37
C GLY A 72 -3.37 -13.12 0.14
N VAL A 73 -3.62 -12.97 1.43
CA VAL A 73 -4.95 -13.22 2.02
C VAL A 73 -5.98 -12.23 1.49
N GLY A 74 -5.62 -10.96 1.37
CA GLY A 74 -6.47 -9.93 0.79
C GLY A 74 -6.94 -10.31 -0.63
N LEU A 75 -6.05 -10.81 -1.49
CA LEU A 75 -6.39 -11.19 -2.87
C LEU A 75 -7.49 -12.27 -2.93
N ILE A 76 -7.53 -13.19 -1.97
CA ILE A 76 -8.60 -14.19 -1.87
C ILE A 76 -9.93 -13.49 -1.62
N PHE A 77 -9.99 -12.57 -0.66
CA PHE A 77 -11.20 -11.79 -0.36
C PHE A 77 -11.61 -10.86 -1.50
N PHE A 78 -10.64 -10.30 -2.23
CA PHE A 78 -10.91 -9.52 -3.43
C PHE A 78 -11.61 -10.36 -4.49
N TYR A 79 -11.06 -11.53 -4.81
CA TYR A 79 -11.62 -12.42 -5.83
C TYR A 79 -13.06 -12.84 -5.48
N LEU A 80 -13.28 -13.28 -4.24
CA LEU A 80 -14.60 -13.70 -3.78
C LEU A 80 -15.59 -12.50 -3.67
N GLY A 81 -15.10 -11.32 -3.29
CA GLY A 81 -15.90 -10.10 -3.16
C GLY A 81 -16.20 -9.37 -4.47
N LEU A 82 -15.72 -9.85 -5.63
CA LEU A 82 -16.08 -9.30 -6.95
C LEU A 82 -17.51 -9.68 -7.36
N ASN A 83 -18.01 -10.83 -6.89
CA ASN A 83 -19.36 -11.27 -7.21
C ASN A 83 -20.37 -10.62 -6.26
N GLU A 84 -21.17 -9.69 -6.79
CA GLU A 84 -22.18 -8.97 -5.99
C GLU A 84 -23.23 -9.91 -5.38
N ASN A 85 -23.50 -11.05 -6.02
CA ASN A 85 -24.49 -12.01 -5.54
C ASN A 85 -23.97 -12.83 -4.35
N GLU A 86 -22.65 -13.06 -4.28
CA GLU A 86 -22.02 -13.80 -3.18
C GLU A 86 -21.56 -12.90 -2.03
N ASP A 87 -21.46 -11.58 -2.27
CA ASP A 87 -21.11 -10.58 -1.25
C ASP A 87 -22.11 -9.42 -1.17
N PRO A 88 -23.41 -9.66 -0.91
CA PRO A 88 -24.43 -8.63 -0.92
C PRO A 88 -24.21 -7.56 0.17
N ALA A 89 -23.65 -7.96 1.31
CA ALA A 89 -23.30 -7.07 2.42
C ALA A 89 -21.90 -6.46 2.30
N ARG A 90 -21.15 -6.79 1.23
CA ARG A 90 -19.79 -6.29 0.96
C ARG A 90 -18.77 -6.59 2.07
N ILE A 91 -18.97 -7.68 2.80
CA ILE A 91 -18.09 -8.11 3.89
C ILE A 91 -16.76 -8.60 3.32
N LEU A 92 -16.79 -9.41 2.25
CA LEU A 92 -15.55 -9.91 1.62
C LEU A 92 -14.76 -8.75 1.01
N HIS A 93 -15.44 -7.83 0.34
CA HIS A 93 -14.81 -6.61 -0.15
C HIS A 93 -14.26 -5.72 0.97
N SER A 94 -14.94 -5.65 2.13
CA SER A 94 -14.44 -4.93 3.31
C SER A 94 -13.20 -5.60 3.90
N LEU A 95 -13.16 -6.94 3.94
CA LEU A 95 -11.99 -7.70 4.37
C LEU A 95 -10.81 -7.49 3.42
N TRP A 96 -11.05 -7.42 2.10
CA TRP A 96 -10.02 -7.01 1.15
C TRP A 96 -9.35 -5.70 1.55
N HIS A 97 -10.13 -4.64 1.83
CA HIS A 97 -9.58 -3.35 2.27
C HIS A 97 -8.85 -3.43 3.61
N LEU A 98 -9.36 -4.21 4.56
CA LEU A 98 -8.70 -4.44 5.85
C LEU A 98 -7.31 -5.07 5.66
N PHE A 99 -7.22 -6.13 4.86
CA PHE A 99 -5.96 -6.81 4.58
C PHE A 99 -5.00 -5.96 3.75
N CYS A 100 -5.50 -5.16 2.80
CA CYS A 100 -4.69 -4.16 2.09
C CYS A 100 -4.14 -3.09 3.04
N GLY A 101 -4.95 -2.60 3.98
CA GLY A 101 -4.53 -1.65 5.00
C GLY A 101 -3.44 -2.23 5.91
N ALA A 102 -3.65 -3.44 6.42
CA ALA A 102 -2.68 -4.15 7.26
C ALA A 102 -1.37 -4.44 6.49
N GLY A 103 -1.47 -4.92 5.24
CA GLY A 103 -0.31 -5.15 4.38
C GLY A 103 0.47 -3.87 4.12
N SER A 104 -0.23 -2.76 3.87
CA SER A 104 0.37 -1.43 3.69
C SER A 104 1.07 -0.94 4.95
N TYR A 105 0.51 -1.19 6.14
CA TYR A 105 1.15 -0.88 7.42
C TYR A 105 2.44 -1.70 7.66
N TYR A 106 2.42 -3.00 7.36
CA TYR A 106 3.64 -3.82 7.46
C TYR A 106 4.70 -3.42 6.42
N MET A 107 4.27 -3.05 5.21
CA MET A 107 5.14 -2.48 4.19
C MET A 107 5.77 -1.16 4.68
N TRP A 108 5.00 -0.31 5.38
CA TRP A 108 5.50 0.94 5.97
C TRP A 108 6.57 0.68 7.04
N SER A 109 6.24 -0.17 8.01
CA SER A 109 7.11 -0.51 9.13
C SER A 109 8.34 -1.33 8.71
N SER A 110 8.44 -1.72 7.45
CA SER A 110 9.60 -2.44 6.94
C SER A 110 10.81 -1.55 6.68
N LEU A 111 10.63 -0.26 6.42
CA LEU A 111 11.74 0.64 6.08
C LEU A 111 12.57 0.96 7.34
N ARG A 112 13.85 0.55 7.36
CA ARG A 112 14.73 0.62 8.55
C ARG A 112 15.57 1.91 8.71
N HIS A 113 15.55 2.88 7.78
CA HIS A 113 16.30 4.15 7.91
C HIS A 113 15.59 5.37 7.29
N GLU A 114 16.06 6.57 7.67
CA GLU A 114 15.37 7.87 7.80
C GLU A 114 14.65 8.43 6.55
N GLY A 115 13.49 9.07 6.81
CA GLY A 115 12.54 9.63 5.81
C GLY A 115 11.06 9.33 6.13
N VAL A 116 10.83 8.30 6.96
CA VAL A 116 9.52 7.64 7.18
C VAL A 116 8.40 8.58 7.63
N THR A 117 8.71 9.61 8.43
CA THR A 117 8.00 10.90 8.62
C THR A 117 8.56 11.48 9.91
N THR A 118 9.28 12.61 9.88
CA THR A 118 9.70 13.30 11.10
C THR A 118 8.47 13.78 11.88
N ALA A 119 8.14 13.06 12.94
CA ALA A 119 7.69 13.59 14.22
C ALA A 119 8.02 12.51 15.26
N GLU A 120 9.13 12.73 15.98
CA GLU A 120 9.44 12.13 17.28
C GLU A 120 9.27 10.61 17.42
N TRP A 121 10.27 9.85 17.01
CA TRP A 121 10.59 8.60 17.72
C TRP A 121 11.82 8.83 18.60
N LYS A 122 11.67 9.68 19.61
CA LYS A 122 12.50 9.73 20.82
C LYS A 122 11.71 9.08 21.96
N TRP A 123 11.95 7.80 22.26
CA TRP A 123 11.98 7.38 23.67
C TRP A 123 13.11 6.38 23.89
N ARG A 124 14.01 6.85 24.76
CA ARG A 124 14.77 6.11 25.78
C ARG A 124 15.89 5.18 25.29
N SER A 125 17.09 5.75 25.45
CA SER A 125 18.27 5.22 26.17
C SER A 125 18.61 3.75 25.99
#